data_AF-A0A2U9IY35-F1
#
_entry.id   AF-A0A2U9IY35-F1
#
_cell.length_a   1.000
_cell.length_b   1.000
_cell.length_c   1.000
_cell.angle_alpha   90.00
_cell.angle_beta   90.00
_cell.angle_gamma   90.00
#
_symmetry.space_group_name_H-M   'P 1'
#
loop_
_entity.id
_entity.type
_entity.pdbx_description
1 polymer ?
#
loop_
_entity_poly.entity_id
_entity_poly.type
_entity_poly.pdbx_seq_one_letter_code
_entity_poly.pdbx_strand_id
1 'polypeptide(L)'
;DLIIGMVSIPFYTPYVLTKKWPFGHAFCLIWLIVDYITPAASALNIGVISLDRYLQVAHPLWARQHRSSQMLAVFLIVPWALPAIYFVPAICLWEVTHGRVIPENE
;
A
#
# COMPACT_ATOMS: atom_id res chain seq x y z
N ASP A 1 4.28 5.16 -6.59
CA ASP A 1 5.31 4.90 -7.64
C ASP A 1 6.71 5.34 -7.25
N LEU A 2 6.95 6.62 -6.91
CA LEU A 2 8.27 7.10 -6.49
C LEU A 2 8.86 6.35 -5.28
N ILE A 3 8.03 6.03 -4.29
CA ILE A 3 8.44 5.26 -3.10
C ILE A 3 8.93 3.86 -3.50
N ILE A 4 8.22 3.19 -4.41
CA ILE A 4 8.60 1.84 -4.88
C ILE A 4 9.94 1.91 -5.62
N GLY A 5 10.09 2.86 -6.55
CA GLY A 5 11.30 3.00 -7.34
C GLY A 5 12.54 3.37 -6.52
N MET A 6 12.40 4.26 -5.53
CA MET A 6 13.53 4.76 -4.74
C MET A 6 13.82 3.95 -3.49
N VAL A 7 12.85 3.22 -2.95
CA VAL A 7 12.99 2.49 -1.67
C VAL A 7 12.82 1.00 -1.92
N SER A 8 11.70 0.55 -2.48
CA SER A 8 11.47 -0.90 -2.65
C SER A 8 12.54 -1.58 -3.48
N ILE A 9 12.84 -1.06 -4.66
CA ILE A 9 13.81 -1.67 -5.59
C ILE A 9 15.23 -1.77 -5.00
N PRO A 10 15.85 -0.68 -4.49
CA PRO A 10 17.21 -0.77 -3.95
C PRO A 10 17.33 -1.59 -2.66
N PHE A 11 16.29 -1.67 -1.83
CA PHE A 11 16.30 -2.54 -0.64
C PHE A 11 16.00 -4.01 -0.98
N TYR A 12 15.26 -4.28 -2.06
CA TYR A 12 15.05 -5.64 -2.57
C TYR A 12 16.28 -6.20 -3.30
N THR A 13 17.04 -5.35 -3.99
CA THR A 13 18.22 -5.74 -4.78
C THR A 13 19.25 -6.57 -4.00
N PRO A 14 19.72 -6.16 -2.79
CA PRO A 14 20.64 -6.97 -2.02
C PRO A 14 20.02 -8.31 -1.62
N TYR A 15 18.74 -8.35 -1.22
CA TYR A 15 18.05 -9.59 -0.90
C TYR A 15 18.02 -10.58 -2.07
N VAL A 16 17.79 -10.12 -3.30
CA VAL A 16 17.80 -10.97 -4.50
C VAL A 16 19.19 -11.54 -4.77
N LEU A 17 20.24 -10.73 -4.55
CA LEU A 17 21.63 -11.08 -4.88
C LEU A 17 22.29 -11.97 -3.83
N THR A 18 22.11 -11.69 -2.53
CA THR A 18 22.75 -12.44 -1.44
C THR A 18 21.84 -13.46 -0.79
N LYS A 19 20.54 -13.48 -1.12
CA LYS A 19 19.50 -14.28 -0.45
C LYS A 19 19.40 -14.03 1.06
N LYS A 20 19.99 -12.93 1.54
CA LYS A 20 20.11 -12.57 2.94
C LYS A 20 19.61 -11.15 3.15
N TRP A 21 18.97 -10.90 4.29
CA TRP A 21 18.46 -9.58 4.65
C TRP A 21 19.30 -8.96 5.77
N PRO A 22 20.16 -7.96 5.47
CA PRO A 22 21.11 -7.44 6.45
C PRO A 22 20.53 -6.39 7.40
N PHE A 23 19.30 -5.90 7.15
CA PHE A 23 18.71 -4.77 7.89
C PHE A 23 17.88 -5.17 9.11
N GLY A 24 17.89 -6.46 9.47
CA GLY A 24 17.15 -7.02 10.60
C GLY A 24 15.65 -7.27 10.32
N HIS A 25 15.02 -8.03 11.21
CA HIS A 25 13.66 -8.53 11.06
C HIS A 25 12.60 -7.42 11.02
N ALA A 26 12.68 -6.46 11.95
CA ALA A 26 11.68 -5.38 12.04
C ALA A 26 11.63 -4.53 10.75
N PHE A 27 12.79 -4.24 10.16
CA PHE A 27 12.85 -3.50 8.90
C PHE A 27 12.33 -4.32 7.73
N CYS A 28 12.59 -5.64 7.70
CA CYS A 28 12.01 -6.54 6.69
C CYS A 28 10.49 -6.49 6.69
N LEU A 29 9.89 -6.60 7.88
CA LEU A 29 8.43 -6.63 8.04
C LEU A 29 7.81 -5.30 7.60
N ILE A 30 8.36 -4.17 8.05
CA ILE A 30 7.90 -2.84 7.66
C ILE A 30 8.04 -2.65 6.15
N TRP A 31 9.19 -3.02 5.59
CA TRP A 31 9.47 -2.90 4.16
C TRP A 31 8.47 -3.73 3.33
N LEU A 32 8.25 -4.99 3.72
CA LEU A 32 7.30 -5.88 3.06
C LEU A 32 5.88 -5.30 3.09
N ILE A 33 5.42 -4.80 4.23
CA ILE A 33 4.11 -4.15 4.36
C ILE A 33 4.00 -2.96 3.40
N VAL A 34 5.00 -2.08 3.37
CA VAL A 34 5.01 -0.90 2.50
C VAL A 34 5.01 -1.30 1.02
N ASP A 35 5.75 -2.35 0.66
CA ASP A 35 5.86 -2.83 -0.72
C ASP A 35 4.54 -3.38 -1.26
N TYR A 36 3.70 -3.99 -0.41
CA TYR A 36 2.37 -4.44 -0.79
C TYR A 36 1.31 -3.32 -0.76
N ILE A 37 1.33 -2.45 0.25
CA ILE A 37 0.32 -1.38 0.42
C ILE A 37 0.46 -0.32 -0.66
N THR A 38 1.68 0.13 -0.98
CA THR A 38 1.91 1.27 -1.87
C THR A 38 1.33 1.09 -3.29
N PRO A 39 1.59 -0.03 -4.01
CA PRO A 39 1.02 -0.23 -5.34
C PRO A 39 -0.50 -0.44 -5.29
N ALA A 40 -1.03 -1.12 -4.28
CA ALA A 40 -2.47 -1.28 -4.10
C ALA A 40 -3.17 0.07 -3.85
N ALA A 41 -2.58 0.93 -3.01
CA ALA A 41 -3.07 2.27 -2.76
C ALA A 41 -3.00 3.13 -4.03
N SER A 42 -1.94 3.02 -4.83
CA SER A 42 -1.82 3.73 -6.11
C SER A 42 -2.95 3.35 -7.08
N ALA A 43 -3.22 2.06 -7.25
CA ALA A 43 -4.32 1.57 -8.09
C ALA A 43 -5.70 2.07 -7.60
N LEU A 44 -5.94 2.04 -6.29
CA LEU A 44 -7.18 2.56 -5.71
C LEU A 44 -7.31 4.08 -5.87
N ASN A 45 -6.22 4.84 -5.74
CA ASN A 45 -6.22 6.28 -6.00
C ASN A 45 -6.63 6.58 -7.45
N ILE A 46 -6.08 5.85 -8.44
CA ILE A 46 -6.47 5.99 -9.85
C ILE A 46 -7.95 5.65 -10.04
N GLY A 47 -8.43 4.58 -9.40
CA GLY A 47 -9.84 4.20 -9.43
C GLY A 47 -10.76 5.30 -8.88
N VAL A 48 -10.41 5.88 -7.73
CA VAL A 48 -11.15 6.98 -7.10
C VAL A 48 -11.15 8.24 -7.98
N ILE A 49 -10.00 8.63 -8.54
CA ILE A 49 -9.92 9.78 -9.45
C ILE A 49 -10.77 9.56 -10.69
N SER A 50 -10.76 8.34 -11.24
CA SER A 50 -11.56 7.98 -12.41
C SER A 50 -13.05 8.03 -12.10
N LEU A 51 -13.45 7.54 -10.92
CA LEU A 51 -14.84 7.58 -10.45
C LEU A 51 -15.30 9.02 -10.21
N ASP A 52 -14.49 9.86 -9.57
CA ASP A 52 -14.78 11.28 -9.37
C ASP A 52 -15.04 11.99 -10.71
N ARG A 53 -14.16 11.77 -11.70
CA ARG A 53 -14.34 12.32 -13.05
C ARG A 53 -15.59 11.79 -13.74
N TYR A 54 -15.87 10.49 -13.60
CA TYR A 54 -17.07 9.88 -14.14
C TYR A 54 -18.33 10.52 -13.54
N LEU A 55 -18.39 10.70 -12.21
CA LEU A 55 -19.53 11.29 -11.52
C LEU A 55 -19.76 12.76 -11.91
N GLN A 56 -18.69 13.51 -12.14
CA GLN A 56 -18.79 14.89 -12.62
C GLN A 56 -19.41 14.98 -14.03
N VAL A 57 -19.09 14.04 -14.92
CA VAL A 57 -19.59 14.02 -16.30
C VAL A 57 -21.01 13.44 -16.37
N ALA A 58 -21.25 12.29 -15.74
CA ALA A 58 -22.51 11.59 -15.82
C ALA A 58 -23.60 12.19 -14.91
N HIS A 59 -23.23 12.75 -13.75
CA HIS A 59 -24.16 13.24 -12.73
C HIS A 59 -23.74 14.60 -12.15
N PRO A 60 -23.77 15.68 -12.95
CA PRO A 60 -23.23 17.00 -12.57
C PRO A 60 -23.94 17.64 -11.36
N LEU A 61 -25.25 17.41 -11.19
CA LEU A 61 -26.00 17.92 -10.04
C LEU A 61 -25.62 17.21 -8.74
N TRP A 62 -25.44 15.88 -8.80
CA TRP A 62 -25.02 15.08 -7.66
C TRP A 62 -23.60 15.42 -7.24
N ALA A 63 -22.68 15.55 -8.21
CA ALA A 63 -21.29 15.92 -7.98
C ALA A 63 -21.16 17.31 -7.32
N ARG A 64 -22.00 18.28 -7.71
CA ARG A 64 -22.01 19.62 -7.09
C ARG A 64 -22.54 19.60 -5.66
N GLN A 65 -23.57 18.80 -5.38
CA GLN A 65 -24.17 18.64 -4.05
C GLN A 65 -23.23 17.91 -3.08
N HIS A 66 -22.52 16.89 -3.55
CA HIS A 66 -21.68 16.01 -2.71
C HIS A 66 -20.22 16.47 -2.60
N ARG A 67 -19.87 17.64 -3.15
CA ARG A 67 -18.53 18.25 -3.04
C ARG A 67 -18.29 18.83 -1.64
N SER A 68 -18.36 17.96 -0.63
CA SER A 68 -18.06 18.27 0.76
C SER A 68 -16.62 17.91 1.09
N SER A 69 -15.99 18.64 2.01
CA SER A 69 -14.67 18.30 2.57
C SER A 69 -14.63 16.89 3.14
N GLN A 70 -15.77 16.34 3.58
CA GLN A 70 -15.88 14.96 4.05
C GLN A 70 -15.65 13.94 2.94
N MET A 71 -16.17 14.20 1.73
CA MET A 71 -15.98 13.30 0.59
C MET A 71 -14.52 13.30 0.13
N LEU A 72 -13.88 14.48 0.15
CA LEU A 72 -12.47 14.62 -0.15
C LEU A 72 -11.59 13.85 0.85
N ALA A 73 -11.92 13.91 2.14
CA ALA A 73 -11.23 13.13 3.16
C ALA A 73 -11.37 11.63 2.93
N VAL A 74 -12.58 11.16 2.58
CA VAL A 74 -12.82 9.75 2.23
C VAL A 74 -11.96 9.32 1.04
N PHE A 75 -11.89 10.14 -0.01
CA PHE A 75 -11.05 9.85 -1.18
C PHE A 75 -9.55 9.79 -0.89
N LEU A 76 -9.07 10.53 0.11
CA LEU A 76 -7.68 10.47 0.54
C LEU A 76 -7.40 9.31 1.51
N ILE A 77 -8.36 8.91 2.34
CA ILE A 77 -8.15 7.90 3.39
C ILE A 77 -8.38 6.49 2.86
N VAL A 78 -9.45 6.28 2.09
CA VAL A 78 -9.87 4.93 1.63
C VAL A 78 -8.78 4.20 0.84
N PRO A 79 -8.08 4.83 -0.12
CA PRO A 79 -7.03 4.16 -0.89
C PRO A 79 -5.88 3.64 -0.04
N TRP A 80 -5.63 4.24 1.14
CA TRP A 80 -4.56 3.83 2.03
C TRP A 80 -5.06 2.87 3.12
N ALA A 81 -6.24 3.13 3.67
CA ALA A 81 -6.82 2.32 4.74
C ALA A 81 -7.20 0.91 4.25
N LEU A 82 -7.80 0.78 3.07
CA LEU A 82 -8.26 -0.53 2.57
C LEU A 82 -7.09 -1.52 2.38
N PRO A 83 -6.00 -1.17 1.67
CA PRO A 83 -4.86 -2.07 1.55
C PRO A 83 -4.17 -2.30 2.89
N ALA A 84 -4.04 -1.29 3.75
CA ALA A 84 -3.42 -1.45 5.05
C ALA A 84 -4.17 -2.45 5.93
N ILE A 85 -5.50 -2.36 5.99
CA ILE A 85 -6.35 -3.29 6.75
C ILE A 85 -6.26 -4.71 6.19
N TYR A 86 -5.98 -4.89 4.90
CA TYR A 86 -5.84 -6.22 4.30
C TYR A 86 -4.43 -6.80 4.49
N PHE A 87 -3.39 -6.06 4.07
CA PHE A 87 -2.02 -6.58 4.01
C PHE A 87 -1.33 -6.64 5.36
N VAL A 88 -1.56 -5.68 6.27
CA VAL A 88 -0.92 -5.69 7.59
C VAL A 88 -1.27 -6.95 8.38
N PRO A 89 -2.55 -7.28 8.65
CA PRO A 89 -2.88 -8.49 9.39
C PRO A 89 -2.52 -9.75 8.60
N ALA A 90 -2.62 -9.76 7.27
CA ALA A 90 -2.22 -10.92 6.48
C ALA A 90 -0.73 -11.25 6.66
N ILE A 91 0.14 -10.25 6.60
CA ILE A 91 1.59 -10.42 6.79
C ILE A 91 1.91 -10.80 8.24
N CYS A 92 1.31 -10.12 9.22
CA CYS A 92 1.52 -10.44 10.63
C CYS A 92 1.03 -11.85 11.00
N LEU A 93 -0.15 -12.26 10.51
CA LEU A 93 -0.69 -13.60 10.74
C LEU A 93 0.14 -14.67 10.05
N TRP A 94 0.66 -14.38 8.86
CA TRP A 94 1.57 -15.28 8.17
C TRP A 94 2.81 -15.57 9.02
N GLU A 95 3.41 -14.54 9.62
CA GLU A 95 4.58 -14.71 10.50
C GLU A 95 4.26 -15.53 11.77
N VAL A 96 3.07 -15.33 12.35
CA VAL A 96 2.65 -16.08 13.54
C VAL A 96 2.39 -17.55 13.21
N THR A 97 1.88 -17.87 12.02
CA THR A 97 1.44 -19.22 11.65
C THR A 97 2.52 -20.06 10.98
N HIS A 98 3.34 -19.46 10.11
CA HIS A 98 4.36 -20.15 9.31
C HIS A 98 5.79 -19.90 9.82
N GLY A 99 5.94 -19.07 10.84
CA GLY A 99 7.24 -18.59 11.31
C GLY A 99 7.73 -17.37 10.53
N ARG A 100 8.90 -16.85 10.92
CA ARG A 100 9.46 -15.61 10.36
C ARG A 100 9.73 -15.73 8.86
N VAL A 101 9.41 -14.68 8.10
CA VAL A 101 9.65 -14.61 6.65
C VAL A 101 11.14 -14.76 6.32
N ILE A 102 12.03 -14.30 7.20
CA ILE A 102 13.48 -14.42 7.06
C ILE A 102 14.08 -14.93 8.39
N PRO A 103 14.85 -16.03 8.37
CA PRO A 103 15.58 -16.49 9.56
C PRO A 103 16.65 -15.46 9.95
N GLU A 104 16.72 -15.12 11.24
CA GLU A 104 17.62 -14.07 11.79
C GLU A 104 19.11 -14.49 11.82
N ASN A 105 19.44 -15.66 11.26
CA ASN A 105 20.73 -16.31 11.45
C ASN A 105 21.39 -16.61 10.09
N GLU A 106 22.11 -15.61 9.55
CA GLU A 106 23.50 -15.67 9.04
C GLU A 106 23.89 -14.36 8.34
#